data_AF-A0A915Z1B8-F1
#
_entry.id   AF-A0A915Z1B8-F1
#
_cell.length_a   1.000
_cell.length_b   1.000
_cell.length_c   1.000
_cell.angle_alpha   90.00
_cell.angle_beta   90.00
_cell.angle_gamma   90.00
#
_symmetry.space_group_name_H-M   'P 1'
#
loop_
_entity.id
_entity.type
_entity.pdbx_description
1 polymer ?
#
loop_
_entity_poly.entity_id
_entity_poly.type
_entity_poly.pdbx_seq_one_letter_code
_entity_poly.pdbx_strand_id
1 'polypeptide(L)'
;MFHNLKRKFDKKFKIPKLPKGSIRFDDLPISIGQNISVKNYHHFLDSNESSGYKFEYNNGKVSIVYMSSRELAATVSLLQRYFNLPNGDIIWYPTIDVCGDAFHFSPAGNGVKIAADVVVYPAKSYVPDPPIPGLGPPHGNSHARIICEVAVGQNVAN
;
A
#
# COMPACT_ATOMS: atom_id res chain seq x y z
N MET A 1 8.86 -3.28 30.08
CA MET A 1 9.87 -4.15 29.42
C MET A 1 9.83 -4.05 27.88
N PHE A 2 8.65 -4.12 27.25
CA PHE A 2 8.46 -4.09 25.79
C PHE A 2 8.98 -2.83 25.07
N HIS A 3 8.87 -1.65 25.68
CA HIS A 3 9.31 -0.39 25.08
C HIS A 3 10.83 -0.34 24.81
N ASN A 4 11.63 -0.98 25.68
CA ASN A 4 13.08 -1.08 25.50
C ASN A 4 13.47 -2.12 24.43
N LEU A 5 12.65 -3.15 24.22
CA LEU A 5 12.85 -4.15 23.17
C LEU A 5 12.61 -3.54 21.78
N LYS A 6 11.47 -2.84 21.60
CA LYS A 6 11.13 -2.13 20.36
C LYS A 6 12.22 -1.12 19.99
N ARG A 7 12.65 -0.30 20.95
CA ARG A 7 13.74 0.67 20.76
C ARG A 7 15.09 0.04 20.41
N LYS A 8 15.43 -1.14 20.95
CA LYS A 8 16.66 -1.88 20.58
C LYS A 8 16.54 -2.50 19.18
N PHE A 9 15.37 -2.99 18.80
CA PHE A 9 15.10 -3.54 17.48
C PHE A 9 15.15 -2.46 16.39
N ASP A 10 14.48 -1.32 16.62
CA ASP A 10 14.52 -0.12 15.76
C ASP A 10 15.90 0.56 15.71
N LYS A 11 16.80 0.24 16.66
CA LYS A 11 18.21 0.66 16.58
C LYS A 11 19.05 -0.29 15.73
N LYS A 12 18.71 -1.58 15.70
CA LYS A 12 19.40 -2.60 14.89
C LYS A 12 18.97 -2.51 13.42
N PHE A 13 17.70 -2.19 13.16
CA PHE A 13 17.15 -1.98 11.83
C PHE A 13 16.88 -0.49 11.62
N LYS A 14 17.42 0.11 10.56
CA LYS A 14 17.04 1.49 10.18
C LYS A 14 15.59 1.48 9.69
N ILE A 15 14.65 1.77 10.59
CA ILE A 15 13.21 1.86 10.32
C ILE A 15 12.82 3.34 10.14
N PRO A 16 12.04 3.70 9.09
CA PRO A 16 11.46 5.03 8.93
C PRO A 16 10.66 5.47 10.16
N LYS A 17 10.63 6.78 10.42
CA LYS A 17 9.94 7.35 11.59
C LYS A 17 8.94 8.39 11.17
N LEU A 18 7.68 8.19 11.55
CA LEU A 18 6.63 9.17 11.32
C LEU A 18 6.94 10.49 12.06
N PRO A 19 6.64 11.65 11.45
CA PRO A 19 6.78 12.94 12.12
C PRO A 19 5.96 12.99 13.42
N LYS A 20 6.47 13.75 14.40
CA LYS A 20 5.72 14.05 15.63
C LYS A 20 4.93 15.33 15.40
N GLY A 21 3.61 15.23 15.26
CA GLY A 21 2.72 16.38 15.06
C GLY A 21 1.76 16.20 13.88
N SER A 22 0.87 17.17 13.69
CA SER A 22 0.01 17.24 12.51
C SER A 22 0.83 17.58 11.28
N ILE A 23 0.58 16.87 10.18
CA ILE A 23 1.18 17.13 8.87
C ILE A 23 0.12 17.85 8.02
N ARG A 24 0.50 18.91 7.29
CA ARG A 24 -0.40 19.54 6.32
C ARG A 24 -0.18 18.97 4.92
N PHE A 25 -1.23 18.98 4.10
CA PHE A 25 -1.14 18.57 2.68
C PHE A 25 -0.06 19.35 1.92
N ASP A 26 0.09 20.65 2.22
CA ASP A 26 1.07 21.53 1.57
C ASP A 26 2.52 21.19 1.93
N ASP A 27 2.75 20.42 2.99
CA ASP A 27 4.10 20.05 3.45
C ASP A 27 4.63 18.78 2.74
N LEU A 28 3.80 18.11 1.94
CA LEU A 28 4.16 16.87 1.27
C LEU A 28 4.97 17.15 -0.02
N PRO A 29 5.96 16.29 -0.37
CA PRO A 29 6.33 15.04 0.31
C PRO A 29 7.31 15.24 1.49
N ILE A 30 7.09 14.51 2.60
CA ILE A 30 7.96 14.57 3.78
C ILE A 30 8.86 13.34 3.86
N SER A 31 10.18 13.55 3.91
CA SER A 31 11.16 12.48 4.11
C SER A 31 11.13 11.94 5.54
N ILE A 32 10.86 10.65 5.72
CA ILE A 32 10.78 9.96 7.02
C ILE A 32 11.89 8.92 7.23
N GLY A 33 12.70 8.67 6.21
CA GLY A 33 13.86 7.76 6.29
C GLY A 33 14.83 7.97 5.13
N GLN A 34 16.11 7.67 5.40
CA GLN A 34 17.20 7.71 4.42
C GLN A 34 18.09 6.47 4.60
N ASN A 35 18.68 6.00 3.49
CA ASN A 35 19.49 4.77 3.46
C ASN A 35 18.75 3.56 4.05
N ILE A 36 17.45 3.46 3.75
CA ILE A 36 16.57 2.37 4.17
C ILE A 36 16.68 1.23 3.15
N SER A 37 16.90 0.00 3.61
CA SER A 37 16.84 -1.16 2.72
C SER A 37 15.40 -1.47 2.34
N VAL A 38 15.17 -2.07 1.17
CA VAL A 38 13.84 -2.55 0.74
C VAL A 38 13.20 -3.44 1.81
N LYS A 39 13.98 -4.34 2.43
CA LYS A 39 13.52 -5.20 3.52
C LYS A 39 13.02 -4.42 4.74
N ASN A 40 13.74 -3.37 5.15
CA ASN A 40 13.32 -2.54 6.28
C ASN A 40 12.09 -1.70 5.95
N TYR A 41 11.97 -1.25 4.69
CA TYR A 41 10.79 -0.57 4.21
C TYR A 41 9.56 -1.49 4.22
N HIS A 42 9.66 -2.74 3.73
CA HIS A 42 8.56 -3.71 3.82
C HIS A 42 8.13 -3.95 5.27
N HIS A 43 9.09 -4.16 6.17
CA HIS A 43 8.79 -4.33 7.60
C HIS A 43 8.08 -3.10 8.19
N PHE A 44 8.47 -1.90 7.77
CA PHE A 44 7.82 -0.67 8.16
C PHE A 44 6.36 -0.60 7.68
N LEU A 45 6.09 -0.97 6.43
CA LEU A 45 4.73 -1.00 5.88
C LEU A 45 3.85 -1.99 6.65
N ASP A 46 4.33 -3.23 6.84
CA ASP A 46 3.61 -4.28 7.56
C ASP A 46 3.34 -3.89 9.03
N SER A 47 4.14 -2.99 9.61
CA SER A 47 3.96 -2.48 10.98
C SER A 47 3.11 -1.20 11.07
N ASN A 48 2.80 -0.54 9.96
CA ASN A 48 2.11 0.77 9.90
C ASN A 48 0.91 0.76 8.94
N GLU A 49 0.30 -0.40 8.70
CA GLU A 49 -0.79 -0.64 7.72
C GLU A 49 -1.95 0.37 7.77
N SER A 50 -2.19 1.07 8.88
CA SER A 50 -3.33 1.99 9.04
C SER A 50 -2.94 3.42 9.46
N SER A 51 -1.88 4.00 8.88
CA SER A 51 -1.44 5.35 9.26
C SER A 51 -2.23 6.51 8.62
N GLY A 52 -3.06 6.24 7.61
CA GLY A 52 -3.72 7.28 6.81
C GLY A 52 -2.78 8.02 5.84
N TYR A 53 -1.52 7.60 5.77
CA TYR A 53 -0.50 8.14 4.87
C TYR A 53 -0.13 7.12 3.79
N LYS A 54 0.15 7.64 2.59
CA LYS A 54 0.79 6.88 1.52
C LYS A 54 2.29 7.08 1.59
N PHE A 55 3.03 5.98 1.52
CA PHE A 55 4.49 5.98 1.58
C PHE A 55 5.09 5.61 0.23
N GLU A 56 6.11 6.36 -0.18
CA GLU A 56 6.92 6.03 -1.34
C GLU A 56 8.33 5.64 -0.91
N TYR A 57 8.87 4.61 -1.55
CA TYR A 57 10.28 4.24 -1.47
C TYR A 57 10.99 4.57 -2.78
N ASN A 58 12.03 5.37 -2.70
CA ASN A 58 12.88 5.72 -3.84
C ASN A 58 14.35 5.62 -3.44
N ASN A 59 15.03 4.56 -3.91
CA ASN A 59 16.47 4.32 -3.71
C ASN A 59 16.96 4.55 -2.27
N GLY A 60 16.20 4.05 -1.29
CA GLY A 60 16.54 4.13 0.13
C GLY A 60 16.02 5.37 0.86
N LYS A 61 15.44 6.34 0.15
CA LYS A 61 14.61 7.38 0.74
C LYS A 61 13.19 6.86 0.92
N VAL A 62 12.61 7.08 2.10
CA VAL A 62 11.20 6.81 2.36
C VAL A 62 10.51 8.13 2.66
N SER A 63 9.43 8.42 1.95
CA SER A 63 8.66 9.66 2.10
C SER A 63 7.19 9.38 2.36
N ILE A 64 6.53 10.25 3.10
CA ILE A 64 5.08 10.42 3.04
C ILE A 64 4.81 11.27 1.81
N VAL A 65 4.10 10.71 0.83
CA VAL A 65 3.81 11.41 -0.45
C VAL A 65 2.36 11.87 -0.51
N TYR A 66 1.50 11.29 0.30
CA TYR A 66 0.08 11.59 0.30
C TYR A 66 -0.55 11.28 1.66
N MET A 67 -1.67 11.94 1.98
CA MET A 67 -2.48 11.67 3.18
C MET A 67 -3.96 11.58 2.79
N SER A 68 -4.70 10.62 3.36
CA SER A 68 -6.09 10.37 2.98
C SER A 68 -7.00 11.57 3.27
N SER A 69 -7.81 11.96 2.29
CA SER A 69 -8.88 12.97 2.40
C SER A 69 -10.25 12.29 2.30
N ARG A 70 -11.30 13.00 2.72
CA ARG A 70 -12.68 12.49 2.59
C ARG A 70 -13.07 12.33 1.12
N GLU A 71 -12.63 13.26 0.28
CA GLU A 71 -12.86 13.31 -1.15
C GLU A 71 -12.17 12.14 -1.85
N LEU A 72 -10.92 11.85 -1.50
CA LEU A 72 -10.22 10.67 -2.00
C LEU A 72 -10.95 9.40 -1.56
N ALA A 73 -11.25 9.26 -0.27
CA ALA A 73 -11.90 8.07 0.26
C ALA A 73 -13.25 7.81 -0.43
N ALA A 74 -14.03 8.86 -0.71
CA ALA A 74 -15.27 8.77 -1.47
C ALA A 74 -15.03 8.33 -2.93
N THR A 75 -14.01 8.88 -3.58
CA THR A 75 -13.64 8.51 -4.96
C THR A 75 -13.18 7.07 -5.06
N VAL A 76 -12.30 6.63 -4.15
CA VAL A 76 -11.85 5.24 -4.03
C VAL A 76 -13.03 4.31 -3.79
N SER A 77 -13.94 4.67 -2.87
CA SER A 77 -15.15 3.89 -2.61
C SER A 77 -16.04 3.76 -3.84
N LEU A 78 -16.20 4.83 -4.62
CA LEU A 78 -16.98 4.80 -5.86
C LEU A 78 -16.32 3.89 -6.92
N LEU A 79 -15.00 4.00 -7.10
CA LEU A 79 -14.27 3.12 -8.02
C LEU A 79 -14.39 1.65 -7.61
N GLN A 80 -14.24 1.34 -6.32
CA GLN A 80 -14.45 0.00 -5.80
C GLN A 80 -15.85 -0.52 -6.10
N ARG A 81 -16.90 0.32 -5.99
CA ARG A 81 -18.26 -0.07 -6.37
C ARG A 81 -18.35 -0.40 -7.85
N TYR A 82 -17.79 0.41 -8.74
CA TYR A 82 -17.80 0.11 -10.17
C TYR A 82 -17.12 -1.20 -10.52
N PHE A 83 -15.98 -1.50 -9.88
CA PHE A 83 -15.34 -2.80 -10.07
C PHE A 83 -16.11 -3.95 -9.46
N ASN A 84 -16.94 -3.73 -8.43
CA ASN A 84 -17.78 -4.78 -7.87
C ASN A 84 -19.10 -5.01 -8.64
N LEU A 85 -19.56 -4.07 -9.47
CA LEU A 85 -20.81 -4.23 -10.24
C LEU A 85 -20.86 -5.54 -11.08
N PRO A 86 -19.79 -5.97 -11.77
CA PRO A 86 -19.79 -7.23 -12.51
C PRO A 86 -19.97 -8.48 -11.65
N ASN A 87 -19.77 -8.41 -10.33
CA ASN A 87 -20.08 -9.53 -9.44
C ASN A 87 -21.59 -9.75 -9.27
N GLY A 88 -22.46 -8.85 -9.74
CA GLY A 88 -23.92 -9.03 -9.68
C GLY A 88 -24.46 -9.16 -8.25
N ASP A 89 -23.99 -8.30 -7.35
CA ASP A 89 -24.31 -8.28 -5.92
C ASP A 89 -23.89 -9.56 -5.15
N ILE A 90 -23.08 -10.43 -5.75
CA ILE A 90 -22.47 -11.57 -5.05
C ILE A 90 -21.42 -11.03 -4.07
N ILE A 91 -21.75 -11.11 -2.78
CA ILE A 91 -20.87 -10.68 -1.68
C ILE A 91 -19.90 -11.81 -1.28
N TRP A 92 -20.38 -13.05 -1.28
CA TRP A 92 -19.60 -14.21 -0.84
C TRP A 92 -19.01 -14.95 -2.02
N TYR A 93 -17.70 -15.17 -1.98
CA TYR A 93 -16.94 -15.82 -3.07
C TYR A 93 -17.20 -15.18 -4.44
N PRO A 94 -17.03 -13.86 -4.57
CA PRO A 94 -17.20 -13.18 -5.85
C PRO A 94 -16.19 -13.71 -6.87
N THR A 95 -16.40 -13.40 -8.15
CA THR A 95 -15.44 -13.77 -9.20
C THR A 95 -14.20 -12.88 -9.16
N ILE A 96 -14.38 -11.63 -8.76
CA ILE A 96 -13.32 -10.65 -8.58
C ILE A 96 -13.36 -10.09 -7.17
N ASP A 97 -12.18 -9.97 -6.57
CA ASP A 97 -11.95 -9.29 -5.31
C ASP A 97 -11.42 -7.88 -5.59
N VAL A 98 -11.93 -6.90 -4.85
CA VAL A 98 -11.55 -5.50 -4.97
C VAL A 98 -11.14 -4.99 -3.59
N CYS A 99 -9.94 -4.44 -3.47
CA CYS A 99 -9.41 -3.92 -2.21
C CYS A 99 -8.82 -2.52 -2.39
N GLY A 100 -8.84 -1.71 -1.35
CA GLY A 100 -8.05 -0.48 -1.25
C GLY A 100 -6.84 -0.70 -0.34
N ASP A 101 -5.80 0.11 -0.52
CA ASP A 101 -4.59 0.13 0.31
C ASP A 101 -3.87 -1.22 0.46
N ALA A 102 -4.15 -2.17 -0.43
CA ALA A 102 -3.53 -3.48 -0.39
C ALA A 102 -2.08 -3.39 -0.89
N PHE A 103 -1.12 -3.72 -0.01
CA PHE A 103 0.28 -3.77 -0.38
C PHE A 103 0.56 -4.90 -1.38
N HIS A 104 1.06 -4.55 -2.55
CA HIS A 104 1.49 -5.48 -3.58
C HIS A 104 2.86 -5.08 -4.13
N PHE A 105 3.57 -6.03 -4.75
CA PHE A 105 4.86 -5.71 -5.37
C PHE A 105 4.65 -4.81 -6.58
N SER A 106 5.53 -3.82 -6.72
CA SER A 106 5.51 -2.89 -7.84
C SER A 106 5.63 -3.66 -9.16
N PRO A 107 4.78 -3.35 -10.15
CA PRO A 107 4.87 -3.96 -11.48
C PRO A 107 6.19 -3.61 -12.20
N ALA A 108 6.95 -2.61 -11.72
CA ALA A 108 8.28 -2.30 -12.22
C ALA A 108 9.33 -3.39 -11.92
N GLY A 109 8.99 -4.43 -11.14
CA GLY A 109 9.88 -5.57 -10.89
C GLY A 109 11.07 -5.26 -9.99
N ASN A 110 11.08 -4.11 -9.31
CA ASN A 110 12.17 -3.67 -8.43
C ASN A 110 12.11 -4.27 -7.01
N GLY A 111 11.14 -5.15 -6.73
CA GLY A 111 10.95 -5.80 -5.43
C GLY A 111 10.38 -4.88 -4.33
N VAL A 112 9.98 -3.65 -4.66
CA VAL A 112 9.38 -2.70 -3.72
C VAL A 112 7.87 -2.96 -3.58
N LYS A 113 7.33 -2.91 -2.37
CA LYS A 113 5.88 -2.95 -2.13
C LYS A 113 5.29 -1.55 -2.34
N ILE A 114 4.12 -1.46 -2.95
CA ILE A 114 3.34 -0.22 -3.09
C ILE A 114 1.92 -0.47 -2.57
N ALA A 115 1.28 0.57 -2.05
CA ALA A 115 -0.15 0.56 -1.72
C ALA A 115 -0.87 1.36 -2.79
N ALA A 116 -1.66 0.68 -3.62
CA ALA A 116 -2.51 1.38 -4.56
C ALA A 116 -3.87 1.68 -3.93
N ASP A 117 -4.48 2.76 -4.41
CA ASP A 117 -5.76 3.22 -3.90
C ASP A 117 -6.88 2.22 -4.23
N VAL A 118 -6.82 1.55 -5.40
CA VAL A 118 -7.66 0.39 -5.73
C VAL A 118 -6.85 -0.70 -6.42
N VAL A 119 -7.06 -1.93 -5.96
CA VAL A 119 -6.49 -3.16 -6.54
C VAL A 119 -7.63 -4.12 -6.87
N VAL A 120 -7.62 -4.68 -8.07
CA VAL A 120 -8.57 -5.70 -8.53
C VAL A 120 -7.82 -6.97 -8.90
N TYR A 121 -8.27 -8.10 -8.39
CA TYR A 121 -7.70 -9.41 -8.69
C TYR A 121 -8.78 -10.48 -8.81
N PRO A 122 -8.56 -11.54 -9.61
CA PRO A 122 -9.50 -12.65 -9.69
C PRO A 122 -9.54 -13.39 -8.35
N ALA A 123 -10.70 -13.91 -7.97
CA ALA A 123 -10.80 -14.71 -6.75
C ALA A 123 -9.93 -15.96 -6.83
N LYS A 124 -9.40 -16.38 -5.67
CA LYS A 124 -8.51 -17.56 -5.56
C LYS A 124 -9.14 -18.86 -6.06
N SER A 125 -10.47 -18.95 -6.05
CA SER A 125 -11.22 -20.08 -6.62
C SER A 125 -11.00 -20.24 -8.13
N TYR A 126 -10.72 -19.15 -8.86
CA TYR A 126 -10.49 -19.15 -10.29
C TYR A 126 -9.01 -19.14 -10.68
N VAL A 127 -8.16 -18.53 -9.85
CA VAL A 127 -6.70 -18.53 -10.03
C VAL A 127 -6.06 -19.06 -8.74
N PRO A 128 -5.97 -20.39 -8.58
CA PRO A 128 -5.39 -20.97 -7.38
C PRO A 128 -3.88 -20.72 -7.33
N ASP A 129 -3.36 -20.67 -6.10
CA ASP A 129 -1.92 -20.64 -5.85
C ASP A 129 -1.26 -21.88 -6.49
N PRO A 130 -0.05 -21.75 -7.09
CA PRO A 130 0.62 -22.89 -7.68
C PRO A 130 0.86 -23.97 -6.61
N PRO A 131 0.63 -25.26 -6.94
CA PRO A 131 0.68 -26.35 -5.96
C PRO A 131 2.09 -26.60 -5.38
N ILE A 132 3.13 -26.01 -5.99
CA ILE A 132 4.52 -26.13 -5.52
C ILE A 132 5.03 -24.74 -5.10
N PRO A 133 5.49 -24.56 -3.84
CA PRO A 133 6.21 -23.37 -3.39
C PRO A 133 7.42 -23.06 -4.27
N GLY A 134 7.44 -21.88 -4.91
CA GLY A 134 8.58 -21.38 -5.69
C GLY A 134 8.53 -21.62 -7.21
N LEU A 135 7.53 -22.33 -7.74
CA LEU A 135 7.28 -22.45 -9.18
C LEU A 135 6.06 -21.61 -9.56
N GLY A 136 6.27 -20.30 -9.68
CA GLY A 136 5.23 -19.34 -10.05
C GLY A 136 5.41 -17.99 -9.38
N PRO A 137 4.53 -17.01 -9.64
CA PRO A 137 4.49 -15.76 -8.89
C PRO A 137 4.48 -16.04 -7.38
N PRO A 138 5.06 -15.16 -6.54
CA PRO A 138 5.16 -15.39 -5.10
C PRO A 138 3.83 -15.80 -4.50
N HIS A 139 3.87 -16.82 -3.62
CA HIS A 139 2.69 -17.35 -2.92
C HIS A 139 1.97 -16.24 -2.15
N GLY A 140 0.66 -16.15 -2.32
CA GLY A 140 -0.14 -15.05 -1.79
C GLY A 140 -1.17 -14.62 -2.83
N ASN A 141 -2.24 -13.95 -2.36
CA ASN A 141 -3.41 -13.48 -3.13
C ASN A 141 -3.16 -13.31 -4.63
N SER A 142 -4.11 -13.79 -5.44
CA SER A 142 -4.10 -13.66 -6.90
C SER A 142 -3.47 -12.33 -7.33
N HIS A 143 -2.47 -12.40 -8.21
CA HIS A 143 -1.75 -11.22 -8.65
C HIS A 143 -2.73 -10.14 -9.12
N ALA A 144 -2.62 -8.93 -8.55
CA ALA A 144 -3.35 -7.75 -8.98
C ALA A 144 -3.36 -7.65 -10.51
N ARG A 145 -4.55 -7.63 -11.11
CA ARG A 145 -4.70 -7.48 -12.56
C ARG A 145 -4.93 -6.04 -12.96
N ILE A 146 -5.58 -5.28 -12.09
CA ILE A 146 -5.80 -3.85 -12.28
C ILE A 146 -5.33 -3.13 -11.01
N ILE A 147 -4.56 -2.07 -11.21
CA ILE A 147 -4.05 -1.19 -10.17
C ILE A 147 -4.47 0.22 -10.58
N CYS A 148 -5.26 0.88 -9.75
CA CYS A 148 -5.69 2.26 -9.97
C CYS A 148 -5.13 3.16 -8.86
N GLU A 149 -4.59 4.29 -9.29
CA GLU A 149 -4.17 5.38 -8.41
C GLU A 149 -5.03 6.60 -8.71
N VAL A 150 -5.56 7.24 -7.68
CA VAL A 150 -6.37 8.45 -7.80
C VAL A 150 -5.46 9.64 -7.51
N ALA A 151 -5.11 10.37 -8.56
CA ALA A 151 -4.35 11.59 -8.41
C ALA A 151 -5.19 12.67 -7.73
N VAL A 152 -4.60 13.37 -6.76
CA VAL A 152 -5.19 14.56 -6.16
C VAL A 152 -4.39 15.76 -6.62
N GLY A 153 -5.04 16.66 -7.36
CA GLY A 153 -4.45 17.94 -7.72
C GLY A 153 -4.47 18.89 -6.53
N GLN A 154 -3.36 19.56 -6.26
CA GLN A 154 -3.38 20.77 -5.44
C GLN A 154 -3.88 21.91 -6.32
N ASN A 155 -4.89 22.66 -5.86
CA ASN A 155 -5.20 23.95 -6.46
C ASN A 155 -4.00 24.86 -6.22
N VAL A 156 -3.22 25.11 -7.28
CA VAL A 156 -2.25 26.20 -7.28
C VAL A 156 -3.08 27.47 -7.36
N ALA A 157 -3.35 28.09 -6.21
CA ALA A 157 -3.88 29.44 -6.20
C ALA A 157 -2.78 30.35 -6.80
N ASN A 158 -3.03 30.85 -8.01
CA ASN A 158 -2.25 31.91 -8.64
C ASN A 158 -2.50 33.25 -7.95
#